data_AF-A0A240E6U9-F1
#
_entry.id   AF-A0A240E6U9-F1
#
_cell.length_a   1.000
_cell.length_b   1.000
_cell.length_c   1.000
_cell.angle_alpha   90.00
_cell.angle_beta   90.00
_cell.angle_gamma   90.00
#
_symmetry.space_group_name_H-M   'P 1'
#
loop_
_entity.id
_entity.type
_entity.pdbx_description
1 polymer ?
#
loop_
_entity_poly.entity_id
_entity_poly.type
_entity_poly.pdbx_seq_one_letter_code
_entity_poly.pdbx_strand_id
1 'polypeptide(L)'
;MATQLNLATLAVTDPYIQKIKNALASTTGQEIPIINLEKVKRVSGVSAVPVEFIFAGGQALKLFIRAGADVFKAELNGKSIVLSGDFSNDLKMTFDNGVNGVAKLIRNGQKKFEISRTKEKVKIPSTSSPSKSLTSLLKEVTEQENSLDQQIADSTTVRDQLLEQIEQAKLLSA
;
A
#
# COMPACT_ATOMS: atom_id res chain seq x y z
N MET A 1 -44.22 9.33 6.25
CA MET A 1 -43.57 10.61 6.61
C MET A 1 -42.09 10.43 6.36
N ALA A 2 -41.45 11.32 5.59
CA ALA A 2 -40.02 11.18 5.30
C ALA A 2 -39.22 11.30 6.59
N THR A 3 -38.29 10.38 6.82
CA THR A 3 -37.43 10.42 8.01
C THR A 3 -36.53 11.65 7.93
N GLN A 4 -36.68 12.61 8.85
CA GLN A 4 -35.87 13.83 8.86
C GLN A 4 -34.80 13.78 9.96
N LEU A 5 -33.54 13.87 9.56
CA LEU A 5 -32.37 13.90 10.43
C LEU A 5 -32.02 15.34 10.82
N ASN A 6 -31.71 15.52 12.11
CA ASN A 6 -31.05 16.73 12.56
C ASN A 6 -29.54 16.61 12.31
N LEU A 7 -29.06 17.28 11.27
CA LEU A 7 -27.66 17.24 10.85
C LEU A 7 -26.70 17.81 11.90
N ALA A 8 -27.16 18.73 12.77
CA ALA A 8 -26.30 19.36 13.77
C ALA A 8 -25.98 18.44 14.96
N THR A 9 -26.85 17.46 15.23
CA THR A 9 -26.74 16.54 16.37
C THR A 9 -26.45 15.10 15.94
N LEU A 10 -26.18 14.87 14.64
CA LEU A 10 -25.91 13.55 14.11
C LEU A 10 -24.63 12.98 14.73
N ALA A 11 -24.73 11.78 15.31
CA ALA A 11 -23.64 11.11 16.00
C ALA A 11 -23.40 9.71 15.43
N VAL A 12 -22.24 9.12 15.75
CA VAL A 12 -21.93 7.73 15.34
C VAL A 12 -22.98 6.75 15.85
N THR A 13 -23.53 6.99 17.05
CA THR A 13 -24.52 6.14 17.71
C THR A 13 -25.94 6.27 17.14
N ASP A 14 -26.16 7.19 16.20
CA ASP A 14 -27.48 7.39 15.61
C ASP A 14 -28.00 6.11 14.93
N PRO A 15 -29.27 5.71 15.13
CA PRO A 15 -29.84 4.51 14.52
C PRO A 15 -29.67 4.43 13.00
N TYR A 16 -29.72 5.56 12.30
CA TYR A 16 -29.54 5.60 10.86
C TYR A 16 -28.11 5.25 10.46
N ILE A 17 -27.12 5.82 11.16
CA ILE A 17 -25.70 5.52 10.93
C ILE A 17 -25.38 4.06 11.27
N GLN A 18 -25.94 3.54 12.37
CA GLN A 18 -25.78 2.14 12.75
C GLN A 18 -26.45 1.19 11.75
N LYS A 19 -27.62 1.55 11.20
CA LYS A 19 -28.27 0.78 10.13
C LYS A 19 -27.37 0.65 8.91
N ILE A 20 -26.77 1.77 8.45
CA ILE A 20 -25.82 1.77 7.34
C ILE A 20 -24.59 0.92 7.66
N LYS A 21 -23.98 1.13 8.84
CA LYS A 21 -22.82 0.36 9.32
C LYS A 21 -23.09 -1.13 9.26
N ASN A 22 -24.18 -1.57 9.88
CA ASN A 22 -24.51 -3.00 10.00
C ASN A 22 -24.80 -3.63 8.63
N ALA A 23 -25.53 -2.92 7.77
CA ALA A 23 -25.83 -3.39 6.43
C ALA A 23 -24.56 -3.50 5.57
N LEU A 24 -23.68 -2.50 5.60
CA LEU A 24 -22.40 -2.54 4.89
C LEU A 24 -21.46 -3.60 5.46
N ALA A 25 -21.36 -3.77 6.78
CA ALA A 25 -20.50 -4.77 7.39
C ALA A 25 -20.95 -6.20 7.03
N SER A 26 -22.25 -6.48 7.18
CA SER A 26 -22.84 -7.76 6.79
C SER A 26 -22.68 -8.04 5.29
N THR A 27 -22.94 -7.02 4.46
CA THR A 27 -22.96 -7.18 3.01
C THR A 27 -21.58 -7.15 2.39
N THR A 28 -20.54 -6.58 3.03
CA THR A 28 -19.14 -6.67 2.57
C THR A 28 -18.43 -7.90 3.12
N GLY A 29 -18.87 -8.40 4.29
CA GLY A 29 -18.15 -9.40 5.07
C GLY A 29 -16.90 -8.83 5.76
N GLN A 30 -16.82 -7.51 5.92
CA GLN A 30 -15.72 -6.83 6.59
C GLN A 30 -16.27 -6.01 7.77
N GLU A 31 -15.54 -6.03 8.88
CA GLU A 31 -15.85 -5.13 10.00
C GLU A 31 -15.54 -3.67 9.64
N ILE A 32 -16.30 -2.76 10.25
CA ILE A 32 -16.11 -1.31 10.13
C ILE A 32 -15.70 -0.80 11.52
N PRO A 33 -14.40 -0.81 11.86
CA PRO A 33 -13.92 -0.43 13.18
C PRO A 33 -14.04 1.07 13.45
N ILE A 34 -13.95 1.92 12.42
CA ILE A 34 -13.89 3.37 12.59
C ILE A 34 -14.96 4.03 11.72
N ILE A 35 -15.67 4.97 12.34
CA ILE A 35 -16.63 5.86 11.67
C ILE A 35 -16.28 7.28 12.06
N ASN A 36 -15.93 8.11 11.08
CA ASN A 36 -15.64 9.53 11.28
C ASN A 36 -16.81 10.36 10.78
N LEU A 37 -17.35 11.24 11.65
CA LEU A 37 -18.33 12.24 11.23
C LEU A 37 -17.62 13.59 11.14
N GLU A 38 -17.69 14.21 9.97
CA GLU A 38 -17.28 15.60 9.80
C GLU A 38 -18.43 16.55 10.21
N LYS A 39 -18.11 17.84 10.40
CA LYS A 39 -19.14 18.86 10.63
C LYS A 39 -20.01 19.04 9.38
N VAL A 40 -21.23 19.54 9.59
CA VAL A 40 -22.15 19.94 8.51
C VAL A 40 -21.42 20.89 7.56
N LYS A 41 -21.46 20.59 6.26
CA LYS A 41 -20.88 21.44 5.22
C LYS A 41 -21.79 21.53 4.00
N ARG A 42 -21.67 22.65 3.28
CA ARG A 42 -22.36 22.89 2.01
C ARG A 42 -21.50 22.36 0.88
N VAL A 43 -22.00 21.37 0.16
CA VAL A 43 -21.31 20.72 -0.97
C VAL A 43 -22.29 20.69 -2.14
N SER A 44 -21.88 21.25 -3.28
CA SER A 44 -22.71 21.34 -4.49
C SER A 44 -24.10 21.95 -4.25
N GLY A 45 -24.17 22.97 -3.39
CA GLY A 45 -25.43 23.64 -3.04
C GLY A 45 -26.28 22.91 -1.98
N VAL A 46 -25.85 21.75 -1.50
CA VAL A 46 -26.62 20.95 -0.54
C VAL A 46 -25.92 20.90 0.82
N SER A 47 -26.67 21.11 1.90
CA SER A 47 -26.17 20.92 3.26
C SER A 47 -26.13 19.44 3.61
N ALA A 48 -24.95 18.92 3.95
CA ALA A 48 -24.78 17.52 4.29
C ALA A 48 -23.71 17.31 5.36
N VAL A 49 -23.82 16.18 6.05
CA VAL A 49 -22.81 15.66 6.97
C VAL A 49 -22.04 14.56 6.25
N PRO A 50 -20.73 14.74 6.02
CA PRO A 50 -19.86 13.69 5.52
C PRO A 50 -19.60 12.67 6.63
N VAL A 51 -19.88 11.42 6.34
CA VAL A 51 -19.65 10.29 7.23
C VAL A 51 -18.75 9.30 6.53
N GLU A 52 -17.58 9.06 7.11
CA GLU A 52 -16.58 8.15 6.57
C GLU A 52 -16.58 6.84 7.36
N PHE A 53 -16.80 5.73 6.65
CA PHE A 53 -16.76 4.37 7.15
C PHE A 53 -15.44 3.74 6.70
N ILE A 54 -14.58 3.40 7.65
CA ILE A 54 -13.30 2.76 7.37
C ILE A 54 -13.45 1.26 7.61
N PHE A 55 -13.26 0.47 6.56
CA PHE A 55 -13.33 -0.98 6.61
C PHE A 55 -12.02 -1.57 7.16
N ALA A 56 -12.09 -2.74 7.78
CA ALA A 56 -10.92 -3.47 8.28
C ALA A 56 -9.88 -3.73 7.16
N GLY A 57 -10.34 -3.92 5.92
CA GLY A 57 -9.49 -4.03 4.73
C GLY A 57 -8.77 -2.72 4.35
N GLY A 58 -8.98 -1.63 5.07
CA GLY A 58 -8.30 -0.36 4.94
C GLY A 58 -8.91 0.60 3.92
N GLN A 59 -9.94 0.17 3.18
CA GLN A 59 -10.69 1.06 2.30
C GLN A 59 -11.58 2.00 3.12
N ALA A 60 -11.82 3.20 2.60
CA ALA A 60 -12.66 4.21 3.25
C ALA A 60 -13.80 4.63 2.32
N LEU A 61 -15.04 4.53 2.81
CA LEU A 61 -16.24 5.00 2.12
C LEU A 61 -16.74 6.26 2.80
N LYS A 62 -16.77 7.38 2.10
CA LYS A 62 -17.33 8.64 2.57
C LYS A 62 -18.69 8.89 1.94
N LEU A 63 -19.73 8.94 2.75
CA LEU A 63 -21.10 9.22 2.34
C LEU A 63 -21.49 10.62 2.79
N PHE A 64 -22.11 11.40 1.90
CA PHE A 64 -22.58 12.74 2.23
C PHE A 64 -24.10 12.69 2.49
N ILE A 65 -24.45 12.67 3.78
CA ILE A 65 -25.82 12.45 4.26
C ILE A 65 -26.55 13.78 4.39
N ARG A 66 -27.78 13.87 3.87
CA ARG A 66 -28.63 15.07 3.97
C ARG A 66 -29.68 14.91 5.06
N ALA A 67 -30.36 16.01 5.35
CA ALA A 67 -31.43 16.05 6.36
C ALA A 67 -32.59 15.10 6.02
N GLY A 68 -32.78 14.71 4.75
CA GLY A 68 -33.81 13.75 4.34
C GLY A 68 -33.48 12.28 4.61
N ALA A 69 -32.46 11.98 5.44
CA ALA A 69 -31.98 10.62 5.69
C ALA A 69 -31.58 9.87 4.41
N ASP A 70 -30.98 10.59 3.47
CA ASP A 70 -30.50 10.07 2.19
C ASP A 70 -29.08 10.56 1.89
N VAL A 71 -28.46 9.93 0.90
CA VAL A 71 -27.08 10.23 0.48
C VAL A 71 -27.10 10.76 -0.94
N PHE A 72 -26.55 11.95 -1.15
CA PHE A 72 -26.51 12.58 -2.48
C PHE A 72 -25.16 12.39 -3.20
N LYS A 73 -24.09 12.12 -2.46
CA LYS A 73 -22.74 11.89 -2.97
C LYS A 73 -22.06 10.81 -2.15
N ALA A 74 -21.29 9.96 -2.82
CA ALA A 74 -20.43 8.98 -2.18
C ALA A 74 -19.04 8.99 -2.80
N GLU A 75 -18.03 8.77 -1.97
CA GLU A 75 -16.64 8.64 -2.37
C GLU A 75 -16.06 7.35 -1.79
N LEU A 76 -15.33 6.60 -2.60
CA LEU A 76 -14.58 5.42 -2.16
C LEU A 76 -13.08 5.72 -2.33
N ASN A 77 -12.33 5.66 -1.24
CA ASN A 77 -10.91 5.99 -1.17
C ASN A 77 -10.60 7.38 -1.78
N GLY A 78 -11.44 8.37 -1.47
CA GLY A 78 -11.32 9.75 -1.96
C GLY A 78 -11.76 9.97 -3.42
N LYS A 79 -12.26 8.94 -4.11
CA LYS A 79 -12.77 9.05 -5.48
C LYS A 79 -14.28 8.98 -5.50
N SER A 80 -14.94 9.91 -6.19
CA SER A 80 -16.39 9.91 -6.33
C SER A 80 -16.87 8.64 -7.04
N ILE A 81 -17.92 8.02 -6.50
CA ILE A 81 -18.55 6.83 -7.08
C ILE A 81 -20.02 7.09 -7.38
N VAL A 82 -20.55 6.36 -8.36
CA VAL A 82 -21.99 6.35 -8.66
C VAL A 82 -22.64 5.26 -7.81
N LEU A 83 -23.70 5.61 -7.09
CA LEU A 83 -24.47 4.66 -6.30
C LEU A 83 -25.51 3.96 -7.17
N SER A 84 -25.67 2.65 -6.99
CA SER A 84 -26.69 1.84 -7.67
C SER A 84 -28.08 1.93 -7.02
N GLY A 85 -28.22 2.77 -6.00
CA GLY A 85 -29.41 3.01 -5.20
C GLY A 85 -29.17 4.22 -4.29
N ASP A 86 -30.08 4.45 -3.35
CA ASP A 86 -29.91 5.48 -2.33
C ASP A 86 -29.69 4.82 -0.96
N PHE A 87 -29.31 5.60 0.04
CA PHE A 87 -29.27 5.14 1.43
C PHE A 87 -30.49 5.62 2.21
N SER A 88 -31.62 5.78 1.53
CA SER A 88 -32.85 6.31 2.13
C SER A 88 -33.38 5.36 3.19
N ASN A 89 -33.89 5.89 4.30
CA ASN A 89 -34.49 5.05 5.34
C ASN A 89 -35.84 4.45 4.92
N ASP A 90 -36.53 5.13 3.98
CA ASP A 90 -37.94 4.91 3.69
C ASP A 90 -38.20 3.81 2.64
N LEU A 91 -37.24 3.54 1.73
CA LEU A 91 -37.33 2.46 0.73
C LEU A 91 -36.25 1.40 0.94
N LYS A 92 -36.66 0.21 1.38
CA LYS A 92 -35.74 -0.92 1.60
C LYS A 92 -35.03 -1.38 0.31
N MET A 93 -35.74 -1.42 -0.83
CA MET A 93 -35.18 -1.93 -2.08
C MET A 93 -34.04 -1.07 -2.61
N THR A 94 -34.19 0.26 -2.58
CA THR A 94 -33.15 1.19 -3.04
C THR A 94 -31.98 1.23 -2.07
N PHE A 95 -32.26 1.14 -0.76
CA PHE A 95 -31.25 0.97 0.29
C PHE A 95 -30.40 -0.28 0.06
N ASP A 96 -31.03 -1.45 -0.11
CA ASP A 96 -30.33 -2.71 -0.33
C ASP A 96 -29.51 -2.67 -1.63
N ASN A 97 -30.02 -2.05 -2.69
CA ASN A 97 -29.27 -1.86 -3.93
C ASN A 97 -28.05 -0.94 -3.76
N GLY A 98 -28.18 0.15 -3.00
CA GLY A 98 -27.08 1.05 -2.65
C GLY A 98 -25.98 0.32 -1.87
N VAL A 99 -26.37 -0.39 -0.81
CA VAL A 99 -25.46 -1.21 0.01
C VAL A 99 -24.77 -2.28 -0.83
N ASN A 100 -25.52 -3.04 -1.63
CA ASN A 100 -24.96 -4.10 -2.48
C ASN A 100 -24.01 -3.55 -3.55
N GLY A 101 -24.35 -2.42 -4.18
CA GLY A 101 -23.51 -1.76 -5.18
C GLY A 101 -22.17 -1.34 -4.59
N VAL A 102 -22.20 -0.65 -3.45
CA VAL A 102 -20.99 -0.22 -2.73
C VAL A 102 -20.17 -1.42 -2.25
N ALA A 103 -20.82 -2.45 -1.70
CA ALA A 103 -20.14 -3.64 -1.23
C ALA A 103 -19.42 -4.40 -2.35
N LYS A 104 -20.03 -4.49 -3.54
CA LYS A 104 -19.38 -5.05 -4.73
C LYS A 104 -18.14 -4.25 -5.13
N LEU A 105 -18.21 -2.92 -5.12
CA LEU A 105 -17.06 -2.05 -5.42
C LEU A 105 -15.92 -2.27 -4.43
N ILE A 106 -16.23 -2.34 -3.13
CA ILE A 106 -15.23 -2.60 -2.07
C ILE A 106 -14.57 -3.96 -2.29
N ARG A 107 -15.35 -5.03 -2.49
CA ARG A 107 -14.81 -6.38 -2.72
C ARG A 107 -13.93 -6.45 -3.95
N ASN A 108 -14.40 -5.92 -5.08
CA ASN A 108 -13.66 -5.91 -6.34
C ASN A 108 -12.39 -5.04 -6.24
N GLY A 109 -12.44 -3.96 -5.45
CA GLY A 109 -11.33 -3.04 -5.21
C GLY A 109 -10.28 -3.55 -4.24
N GLN A 110 -10.64 -4.48 -3.35
CA GLN A 110 -9.81 -4.90 -2.20
C GLN A 110 -8.40 -5.33 -2.60
N LYS A 111 -8.28 -6.25 -3.55
CA LYS A 111 -6.97 -6.76 -4.01
C LYS A 111 -6.08 -5.65 -4.59
N LYS A 112 -6.65 -4.75 -5.39
CA LYS A 112 -5.90 -3.63 -5.98
C LYS A 112 -5.48 -2.61 -4.91
N PHE A 113 -6.34 -2.39 -3.93
CA PHE A 113 -6.09 -1.49 -2.82
C PHE A 113 -4.97 -2.03 -1.91
N GLU A 114 -4.99 -3.31 -1.57
CA GLU A 114 -3.94 -3.98 -0.79
C GLU A 114 -2.58 -3.93 -1.49
N ILE A 115 -2.54 -4.19 -2.80
CA ILE A 115 -1.32 -4.05 -3.59
C ILE A 115 -0.78 -2.61 -3.53
N SER A 116 -1.67 -1.61 -3.64
CA SER A 116 -1.28 -0.20 -3.60
C SER A 116 -0.73 0.19 -2.23
N ARG A 117 -1.42 -0.21 -1.15
CA ARG A 117 -0.96 -0.01 0.23
C ARG A 117 0.37 -0.72 0.51
N THR A 118 0.57 -1.92 -0.04
CA THR A 118 1.81 -2.68 0.13
C THR A 118 2.98 -2.02 -0.61
N LYS A 119 2.72 -1.39 -1.77
CA LYS A 119 3.73 -0.59 -2.50
C LYS A 119 4.10 0.71 -1.77
N GLU A 120 3.14 1.32 -1.09
CA GLU A 120 3.34 2.56 -0.33
C GLU A 120 4.13 2.32 0.96
N LYS A 121 4.00 1.13 1.57
CA LYS A 121 4.92 0.72 2.65
C LYS A 121 6.35 0.70 2.11
N VAL A 122 7.28 1.29 2.86
CA VAL A 122 8.70 1.37 2.54
C VAL A 122 9.21 -0.02 2.17
N LYS A 123 9.51 -0.23 0.89
CA LYS A 123 10.35 -1.34 0.46
C LYS A 123 11.73 -1.05 1.00
N ILE A 124 12.08 -1.70 2.11
CA ILE A 124 13.48 -1.75 2.56
C ILE A 124 14.25 -2.31 1.35
N PRO A 125 15.23 -1.57 0.80
CA PRO A 125 16.08 -2.10 -0.26
C PRO A 125 16.59 -3.44 0.23
N SER A 126 16.28 -4.50 -0.53
CA SER A 126 16.85 -5.80 -0.21
C SER A 126 18.36 -5.62 -0.26
N THR A 127 19.03 -5.85 0.87
CA THR A 127 20.49 -5.97 0.91
C THR A 127 20.97 -7.22 0.16
N SER A 128 20.06 -8.03 -0.39
CA SER A 128 20.39 -8.95 -1.47
C SER A 128 20.68 -8.15 -2.74
N SER A 129 21.93 -7.67 -2.85
CA SER A 129 22.62 -7.75 -4.14
C SER A 129 22.25 -9.09 -4.79
N PRO A 130 21.96 -9.16 -6.09
CA PRO A 130 21.72 -10.45 -6.73
C PRO A 130 22.90 -11.32 -6.34
N SER A 131 22.66 -12.36 -5.53
CA SER A 131 23.74 -13.23 -5.11
C SER A 131 24.27 -13.79 -6.42
N LYS A 132 25.48 -13.39 -6.78
CA LYS A 132 26.21 -14.02 -7.88
C LYS A 132 26.03 -15.52 -7.64
N SER A 133 25.49 -16.23 -8.62
CA SER A 133 25.26 -17.67 -8.46
C SER A 133 26.58 -18.29 -8.02
N LEU A 134 26.54 -19.33 -7.17
CA LEU A 134 27.74 -20.00 -6.67
C LEU A 134 28.73 -20.33 -7.81
N THR A 135 28.19 -20.69 -8.98
CA THR A 135 28.95 -20.93 -10.22
C THR A 135 29.68 -19.69 -10.74
N SER A 136 29.02 -18.53 -10.78
CA SER A 136 29.66 -17.28 -11.22
C SER A 136 30.72 -16.79 -10.24
N LEU A 137 30.51 -17.00 -8.93
CA LEU A 137 31.49 -16.66 -7.90
C LEU A 137 32.72 -17.58 -7.97
N LEU A 138 32.51 -18.88 -8.13
CA LEU A 138 33.61 -19.85 -8.33
C LEU A 138 34.46 -19.47 -9.53
N LYS A 139 33.83 -19.13 -10.65
CA LYS A 139 34.56 -18.73 -11.87
C LYS A 139 35.41 -17.47 -11.64
N GLU A 140 34.85 -16.45 -11.01
CA GLU A 140 35.56 -15.20 -10.70
C GLU A 140 36.74 -15.42 -9.74
N VAL A 141 36.55 -16.25 -8.70
CA VAL A 141 37.63 -16.59 -7.76
C VAL A 141 38.74 -17.36 -8.47
N THR A 142 38.41 -18.33 -9.33
CA THR A 142 39.44 -19.07 -10.10
C THR A 142 40.20 -18.18 -11.09
N GLU A 143 39.55 -17.19 -11.70
CA GLU A 143 40.21 -16.21 -12.57
C GLU A 143 41.17 -15.31 -11.77
N GLN A 144 40.78 -14.92 -10.55
CA GLN A 144 41.64 -14.15 -9.65
C GLN A 144 42.85 -14.96 -9.18
N GLU A 145 42.67 -16.22 -8.77
CA GLU A 145 43.76 -17.11 -8.37
C GLU A 145 44.81 -17.26 -9.47
N ASN A 146 44.39 -17.57 -10.71
CA ASN A 146 45.30 -17.67 -11.84
C ASN A 146 46.07 -16.36 -12.10
N SER A 147 45.41 -15.21 -11.95
CA SER A 147 46.07 -13.90 -12.14
C SER A 147 47.11 -13.62 -11.05
N LEU A 148 46.85 -14.04 -9.81
CA LEU A 148 47.76 -13.88 -8.69
C LEU A 148 48.96 -14.83 -8.83
N ASP A 149 48.73 -16.07 -9.24
CA ASP A 149 49.81 -17.03 -9.49
C ASP A 149 50.77 -16.54 -10.58
N GLN A 150 50.24 -15.95 -11.66
CA GLN A 150 51.07 -15.35 -12.70
C GLN A 150 51.90 -14.17 -12.15
N GLN A 151 51.29 -13.28 -11.36
CA GLN A 151 52.01 -12.17 -10.73
C GLN A 151 53.09 -12.63 -9.74
N ILE A 152 52.84 -13.72 -9.00
CA ILE A 152 53.82 -14.32 -8.10
C ILE A 152 54.99 -14.90 -8.91
N ALA A 153 54.71 -15.61 -10.00
CA ALA A 153 55.75 -16.15 -10.88
C ALA A 153 56.63 -15.03 -11.45
N ASP A 154 56.01 -14.00 -12.04
CA ASP A 154 56.73 -12.85 -12.61
C ASP A 154 57.57 -12.15 -11.54
N SER A 155 56.99 -11.86 -10.38
CA SER A 155 57.72 -11.21 -9.25
C SER A 155 58.86 -12.07 -8.72
N THR A 156 58.71 -13.40 -8.73
CA THR A 156 59.76 -14.34 -8.31
C THR A 156 60.94 -14.31 -9.29
N THR A 157 60.67 -14.29 -10.60
CA THR A 157 61.74 -14.19 -11.61
C THR A 157 62.52 -12.88 -11.49
N VAL A 158 61.83 -11.76 -11.25
CA VAL A 158 62.46 -10.45 -11.06
C VAL A 158 63.32 -10.46 -9.80
N ARG A 159 62.81 -11.01 -8.69
CA ARG A 159 63.57 -11.15 -7.44
C ARG A 159 64.86 -11.95 -7.67
N ASP A 160 64.78 -13.08 -8.35
CA ASP A 160 65.93 -13.97 -8.56
C ASP A 160 66.98 -13.31 -9.46
N GLN A 161 66.57 -12.60 -10.51
CA GLN A 161 67.48 -11.79 -11.35
C GLN A 161 68.18 -10.69 -10.55
N LEU A 162 67.46 -9.99 -9.67
CA LEU A 162 68.06 -8.95 -8.82
C LEU A 162 69.05 -9.53 -7.81
N LEU A 163 68.78 -10.71 -7.26
CA LEU A 163 69.71 -11.41 -6.37
C LEU A 163 71.00 -11.78 -7.09
N GLU A 164 70.92 -12.32 -8.31
CA GLU A 164 72.11 -12.62 -9.12
C GLU A 164 72.93 -11.37 -9.43
N GLN A 165 72.28 -10.24 -9.76
CA GLN A 165 72.96 -8.97 -9.98
C GLN A 165 73.69 -8.47 -8.73
N ILE A 166 73.07 -8.60 -7.55
CA ILE A 166 73.70 -8.24 -6.28
C ILE A 166 74.92 -9.13 -6.00
N GLU A 167 74.84 -10.43 -6.27
CA GLU A 167 75.94 -11.37 -6.07
C GLU A 167 77.12 -11.07 -7.00
N GLN A 168 76.85 -10.80 -8.29
CA GLN A 168 77.86 -10.36 -9.25
C GLN A 168 78.51 -9.02 -8.85
N ALA A 169 77.71 -8.05 -8.40
CA ALA A 169 78.22 -6.77 -7.94
C ALA A 169 79.12 -6.91 -6.70
N LYS A 170 78.78 -7.81 -5.77
CA LYS A 170 79.63 -8.13 -4.61
C LYS A 170 80.96 -8.74 -5.03
N LEU A 171 80.96 -9.68 -5.96
CA LEU A 171 82.17 -10.35 -6.46
C LEU A 171 83.12 -9.39 -7.21
N LEU A 172 82.59 -8.36 -7.87
CA LEU A 172 83.39 -7.34 -8.57
C LEU A 172 83.92 -6.22 -7.65
N SER A 173 83.36 -6.12 -6.43
CA SER A 173 83.74 -5.11 -5.43
C SER A 173 84.65 -5.62 -4.31
N ALA A 174 85.03 -6.90 -4.36
CA ALA A 174 85.96 -7.58 -3.46
C ALA A 174 87.31 -7.80 -4.16
#